data_AF-A0A6N4TLB3-F1
#
_entry.id   AF-A0A6N4TLB3-F1
#
_cell.length_a   1.000
_cell.length_b   1.000
_cell.length_c   1.000
_cell.angle_alpha   90.00
_cell.angle_beta   90.00
_cell.angle_gamma   90.00
#
_symmetry.space_group_name_H-M   'P 1'
#
loop_
_entity.id
_entity.type
_entity.pdbx_description
1 polymer ?
#
loop_
_entity_poly.entity_id
_entity_poly.type
_entity_poly.pdbx_seq_one_letter_code
_entity_poly.pdbx_strand_id
1 'polypeptide(L)'
;MFFKKKRKMKEIASSNNDVQNEGLLENLVSICGDGVVFQNAFILEDEDIYVYADVLSFQDNVAQIVFQLHHEWLDEPVSEVIAAVGDSKDEVYYSACEQFYEQVLQVYLKVCNKESYIDTVEIFTQEMHRFHVWKSPLGGIGKKEGIEESDYWNLLKNDLSLRLGNRKVYAVKVFASKQKREVECEVMFNGKESREMSRKLLSITGEWDCIGDVCTERQWIFLMQDEDTYIESDIDNQTISKLTYETIALLEDCDNKEEYQKIRQKLLKRYKDTSLVYEVLYFIPELYTKAYYMGVEFGEKLFLIQKDHKTRELYQSQLQSFPIVERCVEHHLQKEILDDQKIKKVMEFSVNAKAIQKALENGEVQQGLQVSGIGYVGKSDYILR
;
A
#
# COMPACT_ATOMS: atom_id res chain seq x y z
N MET A 1 15.26 3.96 -20.55
CA MET A 1 16.34 3.74 -19.54
C MET A 1 16.08 2.44 -18.76
N PHE A 2 15.79 1.33 -19.45
CA PHE A 2 15.26 0.07 -18.88
C PHE A 2 16.32 -0.98 -18.51
N PHE A 3 17.58 -0.80 -18.91
CA PHE A 3 18.62 -1.84 -18.77
C PHE A 3 19.35 -1.87 -17.42
N LYS A 4 19.21 -0.86 -16.55
CA LYS A 4 19.92 -0.81 -15.26
C LYS A 4 19.13 -1.36 -14.06
N LYS A 5 17.81 -1.54 -14.15
CA LYS A 5 16.99 -2.17 -13.09
C LYS A 5 17.19 -3.70 -12.99
N LYS A 6 17.59 -4.38 -14.08
CA LYS A 6 17.82 -5.84 -14.12
C LYS A 6 18.88 -6.36 -13.14
N ARG A 7 19.81 -5.51 -12.70
CA ARG A 7 20.97 -5.98 -11.92
C ARG A 7 20.70 -6.11 -10.41
N LYS A 8 19.61 -5.54 -9.91
CA LYS A 8 19.30 -5.52 -8.46
C LYS A 8 18.26 -6.55 -8.02
N MET A 9 17.48 -7.12 -8.94
CA MET A 9 16.56 -8.23 -8.67
C MET A 9 17.25 -9.60 -8.67
N LYS A 10 18.52 -9.67 -9.11
CA LYS A 10 19.27 -10.92 -9.24
C LYS A 10 19.84 -11.48 -7.93
N GLU A 11 19.72 -10.76 -6.81
CA GLU A 11 20.34 -11.16 -5.53
C GLU A 11 19.37 -11.76 -4.50
N ILE A 12 18.10 -12.02 -4.86
CA ILE A 12 17.15 -12.73 -3.97
C ILE A 12 16.81 -14.14 -4.48
N ALA A 13 17.02 -14.45 -5.76
CA ALA A 13 16.78 -15.79 -6.30
C ALA A 13 18.00 -16.70 -6.08
N SER A 14 18.09 -17.28 -4.89
CA SER A 14 18.98 -18.42 -4.65
C SER A 14 18.45 -19.67 -5.34
N SER A 15 19.37 -20.46 -5.89
CA SER A 15 19.22 -21.51 -6.91
C SER A 15 18.34 -22.73 -6.59
N ASN A 16 17.54 -22.70 -5.51
CA ASN A 16 16.58 -23.76 -5.16
C ASN A 16 15.14 -23.44 -5.59
N ASN A 17 14.79 -22.18 -5.83
CA ASN A 17 13.42 -21.78 -6.20
C ASN A 17 13.06 -22.13 -7.66
N ASP A 18 14.03 -22.09 -8.57
CA ASP A 18 13.79 -22.33 -10.01
C ASP A 18 13.26 -23.75 -10.32
N VAL A 19 13.60 -24.76 -9.49
CA VAL A 19 13.10 -26.15 -9.67
C VAL A 19 11.71 -26.34 -9.06
N GLN A 20 11.36 -25.58 -8.01
CA GLN A 20 10.03 -25.66 -7.42
C GLN A 20 8.99 -25.01 -8.33
N ASN A 21 9.31 -23.86 -8.93
CA ASN A 21 8.37 -23.10 -9.77
C ASN A 21 8.08 -23.73 -11.16
N GLU A 22 8.78 -24.79 -11.56
CA GLU A 22 8.58 -25.45 -12.87
C GLU A 22 7.14 -25.96 -13.02
N GLY A 23 6.47 -25.56 -14.12
CA GLY A 23 5.10 -25.95 -14.43
C GLY A 23 4.00 -25.11 -13.76
N LEU A 24 4.35 -24.20 -12.84
CA LEU A 24 3.37 -23.41 -12.09
C LEU A 24 2.59 -22.45 -13.01
N LEU A 25 3.31 -21.61 -13.75
CA LEU A 25 2.71 -20.53 -14.55
C LEU A 25 2.03 -21.04 -15.83
N GLU A 26 2.40 -22.24 -16.30
CA GLU A 26 1.72 -22.93 -17.40
C GLU A 26 0.24 -23.21 -17.06
N ASN A 27 -0.10 -23.40 -15.78
CA ASN A 27 -1.49 -23.52 -15.36
C ASN A 27 -2.28 -22.23 -15.63
N LEU A 28 -1.68 -21.05 -15.46
CA LEU A 28 -2.36 -19.79 -15.78
C LEU A 28 -2.65 -19.67 -17.29
N VAL A 29 -1.75 -20.15 -18.16
CA VAL A 29 -2.02 -20.22 -19.61
C VAL A 29 -3.23 -21.11 -19.89
N SER A 30 -3.28 -22.28 -19.25
CA SER A 30 -4.40 -23.20 -19.42
C SER A 30 -5.72 -22.62 -18.90
N ILE A 31 -5.71 -21.94 -17.76
CA ILE A 31 -6.90 -21.37 -17.13
C ILE A 31 -7.41 -20.14 -17.90
N CYS A 32 -6.51 -19.24 -18.30
CA CYS A 32 -6.88 -18.05 -19.06
C CYS A 32 -7.31 -18.39 -20.49
N GLY A 33 -6.76 -19.47 -21.07
CA GLY A 33 -6.93 -19.81 -22.48
C GLY A 33 -6.13 -18.88 -23.42
N ASP A 34 -5.27 -18.03 -22.85
CA ASP A 34 -4.41 -17.07 -23.53
C ASP A 34 -3.15 -16.80 -22.69
N GLY A 35 -2.18 -16.11 -23.28
CA GLY A 35 -0.92 -15.72 -22.67
C GLY A 35 0.21 -16.73 -22.89
N VAL A 36 1.41 -16.31 -22.52
CA VAL A 36 2.64 -17.10 -22.68
C VAL A 36 3.49 -17.05 -21.42
N VAL A 37 4.28 -18.10 -21.18
CA VAL A 37 5.31 -18.08 -20.13
C VAL A 37 6.65 -17.71 -20.76
N PHE A 38 7.27 -16.63 -20.29
CA PHE A 38 8.58 -16.18 -20.73
C PHE A 38 9.38 -15.57 -19.56
N GLN A 39 10.64 -16.00 -19.39
CA GLN A 39 11.53 -15.51 -18.33
C GLN A 39 10.91 -15.52 -16.93
N ASN A 40 10.25 -16.63 -16.56
CA ASN A 40 9.59 -16.85 -15.27
C ASN A 40 8.40 -15.91 -14.99
N ALA A 41 7.80 -15.35 -16.04
CA ALA A 41 6.55 -14.59 -15.96
C ALA A 41 5.51 -15.22 -16.88
N PHE A 42 4.26 -15.25 -16.42
CA PHE A 42 3.09 -15.37 -17.28
C PHE A 42 2.79 -13.98 -17.85
N ILE A 43 2.57 -13.89 -19.16
CA ILE A 43 2.42 -12.62 -19.88
C ILE A 43 1.13 -12.67 -20.70
N LEU A 44 0.29 -11.67 -20.52
CA LEU A 44 -0.80 -11.32 -21.45
C LEU A 44 -0.34 -10.08 -22.21
N GLU A 45 0.01 -10.27 -23.48
CA GLU A 45 0.68 -9.24 -24.29
C GLU A 45 -0.27 -8.09 -24.65
N ASP A 46 -1.55 -8.38 -24.94
CA ASP A 46 -2.52 -7.37 -25.37
C ASP A 46 -2.89 -6.40 -24.24
N GLU A 47 -2.92 -6.88 -23.00
CA GLU A 47 -3.18 -6.06 -21.81
C GLU A 47 -1.91 -5.59 -21.07
N ASP A 48 -0.71 -5.89 -21.59
CA ASP A 48 0.57 -5.56 -20.92
C ASP A 48 0.64 -6.04 -19.44
N ILE A 49 0.04 -7.20 -19.14
CA ILE A 49 0.02 -7.79 -17.80
C ILE A 49 1.15 -8.81 -17.66
N TYR A 50 1.91 -8.69 -16.56
CA TYR A 50 2.98 -9.62 -16.21
C TYR A 50 2.72 -10.20 -14.82
N VAL A 51 2.62 -11.53 -14.72
CA VAL A 51 2.43 -12.24 -13.45
C VAL A 51 3.68 -13.06 -13.12
N TYR A 52 4.27 -12.78 -11.96
CA TYR A 52 5.33 -13.61 -11.38
C TYR A 52 4.74 -14.44 -10.25
N ALA A 53 5.32 -15.61 -9.99
CA ALA A 53 4.94 -16.44 -8.88
C ALA A 53 6.15 -17.08 -8.20
N ASP A 54 6.13 -17.13 -6.87
CA ASP A 54 7.16 -17.77 -6.05
C ASP A 54 6.52 -18.72 -5.04
N VAL A 55 6.98 -19.98 -5.04
CA VAL A 55 6.61 -20.95 -4.01
C VAL A 55 7.38 -20.62 -2.72
N LEU A 56 6.67 -20.15 -1.70
CA LEU A 56 7.23 -19.80 -0.39
C LEU A 56 7.48 -21.06 0.47
N SER A 57 6.57 -22.01 0.40
CA SER A 57 6.69 -23.32 1.05
C SER A 57 5.88 -24.38 0.32
N PHE A 58 6.33 -25.63 0.40
CA PHE A 58 5.60 -26.80 -0.10
C PHE A 58 5.86 -27.99 0.84
N GLN A 59 4.84 -28.44 1.56
CA GLN A 59 4.93 -29.55 2.51
C GLN A 59 3.61 -30.34 2.52
N ASP A 60 3.67 -31.67 2.50
CA ASP A 60 2.50 -32.57 2.60
C ASP A 60 1.34 -32.21 1.64
N ASN A 61 1.67 -31.93 0.38
CA ASN A 61 0.74 -31.45 -0.66
C ASN A 61 -0.01 -30.15 -0.31
N VAL A 62 0.59 -29.32 0.52
CA VAL A 62 0.15 -27.95 0.81
C VAL A 62 1.25 -27.01 0.35
N ALA A 63 0.89 -26.01 -0.46
CA ALA A 63 1.81 -24.96 -0.88
C ALA A 63 1.32 -23.58 -0.44
N GLN A 64 2.27 -22.73 -0.06
CA GLN A 64 2.06 -21.29 -0.02
C GLN A 64 2.78 -20.67 -1.19
N ILE A 65 2.03 -20.01 -2.07
CA ILE A 65 2.53 -19.40 -3.30
C ILE A 65 2.17 -17.92 -3.26
N VAL A 66 3.15 -17.05 -3.51
CA VAL A 66 2.89 -15.62 -3.73
C VAL A 66 2.84 -15.35 -5.22
N PHE A 67 1.78 -14.69 -5.66
CA PHE A 67 1.63 -14.18 -7.02
C PHE A 67 1.79 -12.66 -7.00
N GLN A 68 2.42 -12.10 -8.03
CA GLN A 68 2.60 -10.67 -8.21
C GLN A 68 2.14 -10.26 -9.61
N LEU A 69 1.05 -9.51 -9.70
CA LEU A 69 0.57 -8.90 -10.95
C LEU A 69 1.18 -7.51 -11.10
N HIS A 70 1.86 -7.30 -12.22
CA HIS A 70 2.43 -6.04 -12.65
C HIS A 70 1.69 -5.51 -13.88
N HIS A 71 1.44 -4.21 -13.86
CA HIS A 71 0.86 -3.46 -14.97
C HIS A 71 1.28 -1.99 -14.84
N GLU A 72 1.35 -1.24 -15.94
CA GLU A 72 1.83 0.15 -15.92
C GLU A 72 0.96 1.10 -15.09
N TRP A 73 -0.33 0.80 -14.93
CA TRP A 73 -1.27 1.59 -14.13
C TRP A 73 -1.14 1.38 -12.61
N LEU A 74 -0.32 0.41 -12.20
CA LEU A 74 -0.10 0.07 -10.80
C LEU A 74 1.25 0.64 -10.34
N ASP A 75 1.23 1.48 -9.30
CA ASP A 75 2.46 1.99 -8.69
C ASP A 75 3.28 0.87 -8.03
N GLU A 76 2.59 -0.11 -7.46
CA GLU A 76 3.15 -1.30 -6.82
C GLU A 76 2.43 -2.54 -7.34
N PRO A 77 3.11 -3.70 -7.45
CA PRO A 77 2.46 -4.92 -7.89
C PRO A 77 1.35 -5.35 -6.93
N VAL A 78 0.27 -5.86 -7.50
CA VAL A 78 -0.78 -6.53 -6.75
C VAL A 78 -0.23 -7.88 -6.31
N SER A 79 -0.01 -8.03 -5.00
CA SER A 79 0.56 -9.25 -4.42
C SER A 79 -0.52 -10.04 -3.66
N GLU A 80 -0.68 -11.31 -3.98
CA GLU A 80 -1.62 -12.22 -3.30
C GLU A 80 -0.90 -13.49 -2.88
N VAL A 81 -1.10 -13.90 -1.63
CA VAL A 81 -0.56 -15.16 -1.09
C VAL A 81 -1.68 -16.18 -1.01
N ILE A 82 -1.47 -17.31 -1.68
CA ILE A 82 -2.44 -18.39 -1.78
C ILE A 82 -1.90 -19.61 -1.08
N ALA A 83 -2.70 -20.13 -0.15
CA ALA A 83 -2.51 -21.44 0.43
C ALA A 83 -3.37 -22.44 -0.37
N ALA A 84 -2.71 -23.34 -1.10
CA ALA A 84 -3.37 -24.34 -1.94
C ALA A 84 -3.08 -25.75 -1.43
N VAL A 85 -4.06 -26.63 -1.61
CA VAL A 85 -4.01 -28.06 -1.21
C VAL A 85 -4.48 -28.90 -2.39
N GLY A 86 -3.88 -30.08 -2.57
CA GLY A 86 -4.27 -31.05 -3.60
C GLY A 86 -3.72 -32.44 -3.31
N ASP A 87 -4.02 -33.41 -4.16
CA ASP A 87 -3.51 -34.79 -4.00
C ASP A 87 -2.14 -34.97 -4.69
N SER A 88 -1.73 -34.00 -5.52
CA SER A 88 -0.45 -33.98 -6.23
C SER A 88 0.12 -32.56 -6.38
N LYS A 89 1.39 -32.44 -6.76
CA LYS A 89 2.03 -31.14 -7.06
C LYS A 89 1.27 -30.35 -8.12
N ASP A 90 0.86 -31.03 -9.20
CA ASP A 90 0.16 -30.39 -10.33
C ASP A 90 -1.21 -29.87 -9.90
N GLU A 91 -1.95 -30.64 -9.09
CA GLU A 91 -3.24 -30.20 -8.53
C GLU A 91 -3.09 -29.02 -7.57
N VAL A 92 -2.06 -29.03 -6.72
CA VAL A 92 -1.77 -27.90 -5.82
C VAL A 92 -1.48 -26.63 -6.63
N TYR A 93 -0.70 -26.73 -7.70
CA TYR A 93 -0.35 -25.59 -8.55
C TYR A 93 -1.55 -25.10 -9.36
N TYR A 94 -2.31 -26.02 -9.96
CA TYR A 94 -3.54 -25.67 -10.66
C TYR A 94 -4.52 -24.97 -9.71
N SER A 95 -4.74 -25.51 -8.51
CA SER A 95 -5.62 -24.89 -7.51
C SER A 95 -5.15 -23.49 -7.09
N ALA A 96 -3.84 -23.30 -6.92
CA ALA A 96 -3.29 -21.99 -6.59
C ALA A 96 -3.51 -20.99 -7.73
N CYS A 97 -3.25 -21.39 -8.97
CA CYS A 97 -3.44 -20.55 -10.15
C CYS A 97 -4.92 -20.23 -10.39
N GLU A 98 -5.83 -21.19 -10.17
CA GLU A 98 -7.28 -20.99 -10.28
C GLU A 98 -7.78 -19.96 -9.26
N GLN A 99 -7.38 -20.11 -7.99
CA GLN A 99 -7.72 -19.13 -6.95
C GLN A 99 -7.16 -17.73 -7.26
N PHE A 100 -5.91 -17.64 -7.77
CA PHE A 100 -5.33 -16.35 -8.17
C PHE A 100 -6.09 -15.74 -9.34
N TYR A 101 -6.45 -16.57 -10.33
CA TYR A 101 -7.20 -16.13 -11.49
C TYR A 101 -8.55 -15.55 -11.08
N GLU A 102 -9.34 -16.28 -10.28
CA GLU A 102 -10.66 -15.85 -9.84
C GLU A 102 -10.62 -14.60 -8.94
N GLN A 103 -9.66 -14.53 -8.02
CA GLN A 103 -9.61 -13.46 -7.02
C GLN A 103 -8.93 -12.19 -7.52
N VAL A 104 -7.97 -12.29 -8.45
CA VAL A 104 -7.13 -11.15 -8.84
C VAL A 104 -7.14 -10.93 -10.35
N LEU A 105 -6.64 -11.89 -11.12
CA LEU A 105 -6.35 -11.66 -12.54
C LEU A 105 -7.63 -11.42 -13.36
N GLN A 106 -8.67 -12.22 -13.16
CA GLN A 106 -9.92 -12.09 -13.90
C GLN A 106 -10.59 -10.74 -13.66
N VAL A 107 -10.64 -10.27 -12.41
CA VAL A 107 -11.22 -8.96 -12.11
C VAL A 107 -10.34 -7.83 -12.65
N TYR A 108 -9.02 -7.97 -12.64
CA TYR A 108 -8.12 -6.98 -13.22
C TYR A 108 -8.23 -6.90 -14.74
N LEU A 109 -8.42 -8.03 -15.43
CA LEU A 109 -8.71 -8.05 -16.87
C LEU A 109 -9.98 -7.28 -17.21
N LYS A 110 -11.03 -7.39 -16.39
CA LYS A 110 -12.26 -6.59 -16.54
C LYS A 110 -11.98 -5.09 -16.40
N VAL A 111 -11.05 -4.70 -15.54
CA VAL A 111 -10.60 -3.30 -15.39
C VAL A 111 -9.89 -2.85 -16.66
N CYS A 112 -8.92 -3.61 -17.16
CA CYS A 112 -8.18 -3.30 -18.39
C CYS A 112 -9.09 -3.18 -19.61
N ASN A 113 -10.02 -4.12 -19.75
CA ASN A 113 -10.98 -4.16 -20.85
C ASN A 113 -12.17 -3.22 -20.67
N LYS A 114 -12.19 -2.45 -19.57
CA LYS A 114 -13.27 -1.51 -19.22
C LYS A 114 -14.66 -2.16 -19.32
N GLU A 115 -14.75 -3.42 -18.90
CA GLU A 115 -16.01 -4.16 -18.82
C GLU A 115 -16.94 -3.54 -17.77
N SER A 116 -18.18 -4.05 -17.67
CA SER A 116 -19.18 -3.55 -16.72
C SER A 116 -18.66 -3.46 -15.28
N TYR A 117 -18.61 -2.24 -14.77
CA TYR A 117 -18.31 -1.94 -13.36
C TYR A 117 -19.56 -2.04 -12.49
N ILE A 118 -19.36 -2.23 -11.18
CA ILE A 118 -20.43 -2.42 -10.20
C ILE A 118 -20.92 -1.11 -9.55
N ASP A 119 -20.09 -0.07 -9.56
CA ASP A 119 -20.40 1.22 -8.92
C ASP A 119 -19.55 2.35 -9.53
N THR A 120 -19.92 3.59 -9.22
CA THR A 120 -19.13 4.79 -9.53
C THR A 120 -19.00 5.67 -8.29
N VAL A 121 -17.77 6.07 -7.98
CA VAL A 121 -17.46 6.94 -6.85
C VAL A 121 -16.90 8.26 -7.36
N GLU A 122 -17.48 9.36 -6.92
CA GLU A 122 -16.98 10.71 -7.19
C GLU A 122 -16.49 11.33 -5.89
N ILE A 123 -15.27 11.84 -5.89
CA ILE A 123 -14.67 12.57 -4.77
C ILE A 123 -14.11 13.89 -5.25
N PHE A 124 -13.98 14.84 -4.32
CA PHE A 124 -13.35 16.13 -4.58
C PHE A 124 -12.20 16.34 -3.62
N THR A 125 -10.98 16.45 -4.16
CA THR A 125 -9.83 16.85 -3.36
C THR A 125 -9.50 18.32 -3.63
N GLN A 126 -8.86 18.64 -4.74
CA GLN A 126 -8.76 19.97 -5.34
C GLN A 126 -9.46 20.02 -6.69
N GLU A 127 -9.43 18.89 -7.38
CA GLU A 127 -10.19 18.60 -8.58
C GLU A 127 -11.19 17.48 -8.29
N MET A 128 -12.13 17.30 -9.22
CA MET A 128 -13.08 16.19 -9.18
C MET A 128 -12.37 14.93 -9.69
N HIS A 129 -12.50 13.80 -8.99
CA HIS A 129 -12.05 12.48 -9.44
C HIS A 129 -13.22 11.50 -9.48
N ARG A 130 -13.41 10.82 -10.60
CA ARG A 130 -14.42 9.77 -10.78
C ARG A 130 -13.74 8.43 -10.91
N PHE A 131 -14.24 7.45 -10.19
CA PHE A 131 -13.74 6.09 -10.20
C PHE A 131 -14.85 5.12 -10.57
N HIS A 132 -14.54 4.18 -11.46
CA HIS A 132 -15.34 2.99 -11.69
C HIS A 132 -14.82 1.84 -10.84
N VAL A 133 -15.73 1.00 -10.34
CA VAL A 133 -15.41 -0.01 -9.33
C VAL A 133 -15.67 -1.42 -9.86
N TRP A 134 -14.71 -2.31 -9.67
CA TRP A 134 -14.84 -3.75 -9.91
C TRP A 134 -14.49 -4.51 -8.64
N LYS A 135 -15.06 -5.70 -8.45
CA LYS A 135 -14.70 -6.58 -7.34
C LYS A 135 -14.64 -8.03 -7.77
N SER A 136 -13.78 -8.82 -7.12
CA SER A 136 -13.79 -10.27 -7.26
C SER A 136 -15.02 -10.87 -6.59
N PRO A 137 -15.42 -12.10 -6.98
CA PRO A 137 -16.31 -12.91 -6.16
C PRO A 137 -15.76 -13.06 -4.74
N LEU A 138 -16.65 -13.18 -3.75
CA LEU A 138 -16.23 -13.47 -2.38
C LEU A 138 -15.57 -14.85 -2.34
N GLY A 139 -14.26 -14.89 -2.12
CA GLY A 139 -13.50 -16.12 -1.91
C GLY A 139 -13.41 -16.45 -0.42
N GLY A 140 -13.01 -17.67 -0.08
CA GLY A 140 -12.88 -18.08 1.32
C GLY A 140 -13.13 -19.56 1.56
N ILE A 141 -12.99 -19.97 2.81
CA ILE A 141 -13.31 -21.31 3.28
C ILE A 141 -14.14 -21.24 4.56
N GLY A 142 -14.88 -22.30 4.85
CA GLY A 142 -15.77 -22.36 6.00
C GLY A 142 -17.11 -21.68 5.73
N LYS A 143 -17.99 -21.71 6.74
CA LYS A 143 -19.33 -21.11 6.68
C LYS A 143 -19.63 -20.39 7.99
N LYS A 144 -20.54 -19.43 7.95
CA LYS A 144 -21.05 -18.70 9.10
C LYS A 144 -22.57 -18.84 9.21
N GLU A 145 -23.11 -18.98 10.42
CA GLU A 145 -24.56 -19.01 10.66
C GLU A 145 -25.17 -17.61 10.60
N GLY A 146 -26.36 -17.51 9.98
CA GLY A 146 -27.23 -16.32 10.11
C GLY A 146 -26.74 -15.01 9.48
N ILE A 147 -25.55 -15.00 8.87
CA ILE A 147 -24.98 -13.81 8.22
C ILE A 147 -25.01 -14.02 6.70
N GLU A 148 -25.63 -13.09 5.96
CA GLU A 148 -25.59 -13.05 4.48
C GLU A 148 -24.15 -12.97 3.95
N GLU A 149 -23.94 -13.26 2.67
CA GLU A 149 -22.63 -13.06 2.02
C GLU A 149 -22.12 -11.63 2.29
N SER A 150 -20.86 -11.51 2.71
CA SER A 150 -20.27 -10.21 3.03
C SER A 150 -20.19 -9.36 1.77
N ASP A 151 -20.85 -8.20 1.78
CA ASP A 151 -20.64 -7.18 0.75
C ASP A 151 -19.62 -6.14 1.22
N TYR A 152 -18.33 -6.51 1.13
CA TYR A 152 -17.25 -5.64 1.61
C TYR A 152 -17.19 -4.29 0.90
N TRP A 153 -17.62 -4.23 -0.37
CA TRP A 153 -17.76 -2.96 -1.06
C TRP A 153 -18.72 -2.03 -0.31
N ASN A 154 -19.96 -2.45 -0.08
CA ASN A 154 -20.94 -1.62 0.61
C ASN A 154 -20.54 -1.30 2.06
N LEU A 155 -19.84 -2.22 2.73
CA LEU A 155 -19.32 -2.00 4.08
C LEU A 155 -18.23 -0.91 4.14
N LEU A 156 -17.34 -0.87 3.14
CA LEU A 156 -16.11 -0.10 3.18
C LEU A 156 -16.10 1.12 2.25
N LYS A 157 -17.04 1.25 1.31
CA LYS A 157 -17.01 2.29 0.25
C LYS A 157 -16.85 3.71 0.78
N ASN A 158 -17.49 4.05 1.90
CA ASN A 158 -17.38 5.39 2.48
C ASN A 158 -15.96 5.66 3.00
N ASP A 159 -15.35 4.70 3.68
CA ASP A 159 -13.99 4.81 4.22
C ASP A 159 -12.92 4.73 3.13
N LEU A 160 -13.17 3.94 2.08
CA LEU A 160 -12.33 3.86 0.88
C LEU A 160 -12.35 5.18 0.11
N SER A 161 -13.53 5.80 -0.04
CA SER A 161 -13.67 7.07 -0.78
C SER A 161 -12.81 8.19 -0.18
N LEU A 162 -12.64 8.20 1.15
CA LEU A 162 -11.80 9.18 1.84
C LEU A 162 -10.30 9.02 1.54
N ARG A 163 -9.88 7.86 1.02
CA ARG A 163 -8.50 7.48 0.73
C ARG A 163 -8.12 7.64 -0.74
N LEU A 164 -9.09 7.97 -1.59
CA LEU A 164 -8.89 8.20 -3.01
C LEU A 164 -8.30 9.61 -3.25
N GLY A 165 -7.33 9.69 -4.14
CA GLY A 165 -6.68 10.89 -4.64
C GLY A 165 -6.52 10.77 -6.15
N ASN A 166 -5.51 11.38 -6.74
CA ASN A 166 -5.31 11.32 -8.17
C ASN A 166 -4.38 10.15 -8.56
N ARG A 167 -4.97 8.99 -8.88
CA ARG A 167 -4.23 7.76 -9.21
C ARG A 167 -5.03 6.91 -10.19
N LYS A 168 -4.31 6.35 -11.17
CA LYS A 168 -4.93 5.59 -12.25
C LYS A 168 -5.73 4.38 -11.75
N VAL A 169 -5.13 3.54 -10.91
CA VAL A 169 -5.80 2.39 -10.30
C VAL A 169 -5.49 2.31 -8.80
N TYR A 170 -6.53 2.04 -8.02
CA TYR A 170 -6.43 1.55 -6.64
C TYR A 170 -6.75 0.06 -6.58
N ALA A 171 -5.89 -0.71 -5.94
CA ALA A 171 -6.10 -2.12 -5.65
C ALA A 171 -6.30 -2.31 -4.14
N VAL A 172 -7.44 -2.87 -3.76
CA VAL A 172 -7.85 -3.04 -2.37
C VAL A 172 -8.04 -4.52 -2.09
N LYS A 173 -7.28 -5.05 -1.13
CA LYS A 173 -7.46 -6.41 -0.60
C LYS A 173 -8.26 -6.32 0.69
N VAL A 174 -9.31 -7.11 0.80
CA VAL A 174 -10.05 -7.32 2.04
C VAL A 174 -9.88 -8.78 2.43
N PHE A 175 -9.38 -9.01 3.64
CA PHE A 175 -9.23 -10.35 4.21
C PHE A 175 -9.76 -10.35 5.65
N ALA A 176 -10.56 -11.35 5.96
CA ALA A 176 -11.08 -11.61 7.29
C ALA A 176 -10.99 -13.11 7.59
N SER A 177 -10.55 -13.44 8.80
CA SER A 177 -10.42 -14.80 9.28
C SER A 177 -10.88 -14.87 10.72
N LYS A 178 -11.61 -15.94 11.05
CA LYS A 178 -11.91 -16.33 12.42
C LYS A 178 -11.59 -17.81 12.60
N GLN A 179 -10.62 -18.08 13.47
CA GLN A 179 -10.26 -19.42 13.90
C GLN A 179 -10.55 -19.56 15.39
N LYS A 180 -11.63 -20.25 15.74
CA LYS A 180 -12.15 -20.36 17.11
C LYS A 180 -12.36 -18.97 17.75
N ARG A 181 -11.42 -18.51 18.58
CA ARG A 181 -11.46 -17.20 19.26
C ARG A 181 -10.50 -16.18 18.66
N GLU A 182 -9.63 -16.61 17.76
CA GLU A 182 -8.65 -15.75 17.11
C GLU A 182 -9.29 -15.14 15.88
N VAL A 183 -9.14 -13.83 15.72
CA VAL A 183 -9.71 -13.06 14.62
C VAL A 183 -8.58 -12.25 14.00
N GLU A 184 -8.43 -12.39 12.69
CA GLU A 184 -7.43 -11.67 11.92
C GLU A 184 -8.12 -10.96 10.76
N CYS A 185 -7.83 -9.68 10.58
CA CYS A 185 -8.44 -8.86 9.55
C CYS A 185 -7.40 -7.94 8.94
N GLU A 186 -7.43 -7.82 7.63
CA GLU A 186 -6.49 -7.01 6.86
C GLU A 186 -7.27 -6.29 5.76
N VAL A 187 -7.18 -4.96 5.74
CA VAL A 187 -7.61 -4.16 4.58
C VAL A 187 -6.37 -3.48 4.01
N MET A 188 -5.88 -3.98 2.88
CA MET A 188 -4.74 -3.40 2.17
C MET A 188 -5.21 -2.46 1.09
N PHE A 189 -4.58 -1.31 0.98
CA PHE A 189 -4.83 -0.29 -0.03
C PHE A 189 -3.51 -0.01 -0.76
N ASN A 190 -3.40 -0.44 -2.01
CA ASN A 190 -2.17 -0.41 -2.81
C ASN A 190 -0.96 -1.03 -2.09
N GLY A 191 -1.16 -2.20 -1.47
CA GLY A 191 -0.12 -2.94 -0.77
C GLY A 191 0.25 -2.38 0.61
N LYS A 192 -0.45 -1.35 1.11
CA LYS A 192 -0.27 -0.83 2.48
C LYS A 192 -1.53 -1.07 3.32
N GLU A 193 -1.36 -1.56 4.53
CA GLU A 193 -2.47 -1.78 5.46
C GLU A 193 -3.12 -0.46 5.86
N SER A 194 -4.45 -0.40 5.78
CA SER A 194 -5.25 0.60 6.47
C SER A 194 -5.72 0.04 7.81
N ARG A 195 -5.02 0.37 8.88
CA ARG A 195 -5.32 -0.08 10.24
C ARG A 195 -6.69 0.38 10.72
N GLU A 196 -7.11 1.58 10.33
CA GLU A 196 -8.46 2.07 10.66
C GLU A 196 -9.54 1.14 10.08
N MET A 197 -9.36 0.71 8.82
CA MET A 197 -10.30 -0.17 8.14
C MET A 197 -10.17 -1.63 8.62
N SER A 198 -8.95 -2.13 8.84
CA SER A 198 -8.70 -3.43 9.45
C SER A 198 -9.37 -3.54 10.82
N ARG A 199 -9.29 -2.50 11.67
CA ARG A 199 -9.97 -2.47 12.98
C ARG A 199 -11.49 -2.49 12.84
N LYS A 200 -12.06 -1.77 11.88
CA LYS A 200 -13.50 -1.81 11.59
C LYS A 200 -13.94 -3.22 11.19
N LEU A 201 -13.17 -3.86 10.33
CA LEU A 201 -13.41 -5.24 9.88
C LEU A 201 -13.25 -6.25 11.02
N LEU A 202 -12.27 -6.04 11.91
CA LEU A 202 -12.04 -6.88 13.10
C LEU A 202 -13.26 -6.91 14.03
N SER A 203 -13.89 -5.76 14.28
CA SER A 203 -15.10 -5.70 15.11
C SER A 203 -16.24 -6.54 14.52
N ILE A 204 -16.41 -6.52 13.20
CA ILE A 204 -17.48 -7.25 12.50
C ILE A 204 -17.18 -8.75 12.45
N THR A 205 -15.94 -9.11 12.12
CA THR A 205 -15.49 -10.50 12.02
C THR A 205 -15.50 -11.18 13.39
N GLY A 206 -15.27 -10.43 14.46
CA GLY A 206 -15.39 -10.92 15.83
C GLY A 206 -16.78 -11.48 16.18
N GLU A 207 -17.82 -10.98 15.53
CA GLU A 207 -19.21 -11.40 15.72
C GLU A 207 -19.62 -12.63 14.90
N TRP A 208 -18.74 -13.14 14.01
CA TRP A 208 -19.08 -14.29 13.18
C TRP A 208 -19.35 -15.54 14.01
N ASP A 209 -20.49 -16.18 13.80
CA ASP A 209 -20.76 -17.51 14.33
C ASP A 209 -20.32 -18.56 13.31
N CYS A 210 -19.12 -19.10 13.49
CA CYS A 210 -18.49 -19.98 12.50
C CYS A 210 -19.01 -21.41 12.62
N ILE A 211 -19.45 -21.98 11.50
CA ILE A 211 -19.72 -23.41 11.37
C ILE A 211 -18.38 -24.12 11.20
N GLY A 212 -17.86 -24.67 12.29
CA GLY A 212 -16.56 -25.35 12.34
C GLY A 212 -15.46 -24.48 12.93
N ASP A 213 -14.22 -24.93 12.79
CA ASP A 213 -13.07 -24.33 13.49
C ASP A 213 -12.49 -23.09 12.78
N VAL A 214 -12.72 -22.94 11.48
CA VAL A 214 -12.14 -21.87 10.66
C VAL A 214 -13.18 -21.35 9.68
N CYS A 215 -13.32 -20.02 9.62
CA CYS A 215 -13.99 -19.31 8.55
C CYS A 215 -13.06 -18.21 8.03
N THR A 216 -12.90 -18.12 6.71
CA THR A 216 -12.16 -17.04 6.07
C THR A 216 -12.97 -16.47 4.93
N GLU A 217 -12.85 -15.17 4.71
CA GLU A 217 -13.38 -14.48 3.55
C GLU A 217 -12.29 -13.57 2.98
N ARG A 218 -12.24 -13.51 1.64
CA ARG A 218 -11.33 -12.61 0.91
C ARG A 218 -12.04 -12.01 -0.29
N GLN A 219 -11.70 -10.76 -0.59
CA GLN A 219 -12.20 -10.07 -1.78
C GLN A 219 -11.20 -9.01 -2.23
N TRP A 220 -11.00 -8.92 -3.54
CA TRP A 220 -10.29 -7.81 -4.16
C TRP A 220 -11.30 -6.80 -4.72
N ILE A 221 -10.98 -5.52 -4.55
CA ILE A 221 -11.75 -4.40 -5.11
C ILE A 221 -10.77 -3.52 -5.87
N PHE A 222 -11.08 -3.24 -7.13
CA PHE A 222 -10.31 -2.37 -7.99
C PHE A 222 -11.10 -1.11 -8.30
N LEU A 223 -10.46 0.04 -8.19
CA LEU A 223 -11.03 1.32 -8.58
C LEU A 223 -10.15 1.95 -9.65
N MET A 224 -10.67 2.15 -10.86
CA MET A 224 -9.97 2.84 -11.94
C MET A 224 -10.52 4.25 -12.10
N GLN A 225 -9.64 5.25 -12.12
CA GLN A 225 -10.03 6.63 -12.37
C GLN A 225 -10.41 6.81 -13.85
N ASP A 226 -11.56 7.44 -14.07
CA ASP A 226 -12.08 7.84 -15.38
C ASP A 226 -11.09 8.82 -16.05
N GLU A 227 -10.81 8.59 -17.34
CA GLU A 227 -9.88 9.41 -18.15
C GLU A 227 -10.27 10.89 -18.14
N ASP A 228 -11.57 11.20 -18.09
CA ASP A 228 -12.08 12.57 -18.09
C ASP A 228 -11.67 13.36 -16.85
N THR A 229 -11.24 12.65 -15.80
CA THR A 229 -10.98 13.20 -14.47
C THR A 229 -9.60 12.82 -13.94
N TYR A 230 -8.85 12.01 -14.70
CA TYR A 230 -7.48 11.62 -14.39
C TYR A 230 -6.49 12.61 -15.00
N ILE A 231 -5.58 13.10 -14.17
CA ILE A 231 -4.51 14.00 -14.60
C ILE A 231 -3.20 13.33 -14.26
N GLU A 232 -2.40 12.97 -15.26
CA GLU A 232 -1.08 12.39 -14.99
C GLU A 232 -0.20 13.40 -14.23
N SER A 233 0.52 12.92 -13.21
CA SER A 233 1.39 13.79 -12.41
C SER A 233 2.58 14.29 -13.22
N ASP A 234 2.91 15.57 -13.05
CA ASP A 234 4.10 16.20 -13.62
C ASP A 234 5.40 15.85 -12.86
N ILE A 235 5.28 15.08 -11.76
CA ILE A 235 6.40 14.72 -10.89
C ILE A 235 6.59 13.20 -10.90
N ASP A 236 7.79 12.78 -11.34
CA ASP A 236 8.19 11.38 -11.30
C ASP A 236 8.71 10.93 -9.91
N ASN A 237 8.64 9.62 -9.67
CA ASN A 237 9.10 9.02 -8.41
C ASN A 237 10.60 9.25 -8.15
N GLN A 238 11.42 9.40 -9.20
CA GLN A 238 12.86 9.62 -9.04
C GLN A 238 13.16 11.01 -8.46
N THR A 239 12.38 12.00 -8.87
CA THR A 239 12.45 13.39 -8.39
C THR A 239 12.08 13.44 -6.91
N ILE A 240 11.01 12.75 -6.52
CA ILE A 240 10.58 12.65 -5.13
C ILE A 240 11.67 11.96 -4.30
N SER A 241 12.13 10.77 -4.70
CA SER A 241 13.22 10.06 -4.00
C SER A 241 14.50 10.90 -3.87
N LYS A 242 14.91 11.58 -4.94
CA LYS A 242 16.12 12.42 -4.92
C LYS A 242 15.97 13.58 -3.93
N LEU A 243 14.83 14.26 -3.93
CA LEU A 243 14.55 15.33 -2.97
C LEU A 243 14.51 14.77 -1.54
N THR A 244 13.92 13.60 -1.32
CA THR A 244 13.87 12.95 -0.01
C THR A 244 15.27 12.66 0.53
N TYR A 245 16.12 11.96 -0.23
CA TYR A 245 17.49 11.66 0.22
C TYR A 245 18.36 12.91 0.39
N GLU A 246 18.22 13.91 -0.49
CA GLU A 246 18.91 15.20 -0.33
C GLU A 246 18.46 15.91 0.95
N THR A 247 17.17 15.84 1.28
CA THR A 247 16.61 16.47 2.49
C THR A 247 17.04 15.72 3.75
N ILE A 248 17.02 14.39 3.75
CA ILE A 248 17.52 13.56 4.86
C ILE A 248 18.95 13.96 5.21
N ALA A 249 19.86 13.96 4.21
CA ALA A 249 21.26 14.29 4.43
C ALA A 249 21.45 15.70 5.01
N LEU A 250 20.60 16.67 4.61
CA LEU A 250 20.66 18.03 5.15
C LEU A 250 20.10 18.12 6.57
N LEU A 251 19.06 17.36 6.91
CA LEU A 251 18.43 17.40 8.23
C LEU A 251 19.27 16.67 9.30
N GLU A 252 20.00 15.62 8.94
CA GLU A 252 20.88 14.91 9.88
C GLU A 252 22.05 15.77 10.39
N ASP A 253 22.47 16.75 9.60
CA ASP A 253 23.52 17.71 9.93
C ASP A 253 22.93 19.07 10.39
N CYS A 254 21.61 19.16 10.61
CA CYS A 254 20.94 20.40 11.01
C CYS A 254 20.90 20.53 12.54
N ASP A 255 21.56 21.55 13.08
CA ASP A 255 21.70 21.73 14.54
C ASP A 255 20.66 22.66 15.15
N ASN A 256 20.00 23.50 14.33
CA ASN A 256 19.09 24.52 14.87
C ASN A 256 18.04 24.98 13.85
N LYS A 257 17.07 25.76 14.36
CA LYS A 257 15.98 26.32 13.55
C LYS A 257 16.46 27.25 12.45
N GLU A 258 17.55 28.00 12.64
CA GLU A 258 18.05 28.92 11.61
C GLU A 258 18.61 28.15 10.41
N GLU A 259 19.35 27.08 10.65
CA GLU A 259 19.82 26.16 9.62
C GLU A 259 18.66 25.47 8.90
N TYR A 260 17.64 25.02 9.63
CA TYR A 260 16.43 24.48 9.03
C TYR A 260 15.79 25.48 8.04
N GLN A 261 15.76 26.77 8.38
CA GLN A 261 15.29 27.80 7.46
C GLN A 261 16.16 27.93 6.20
N LYS A 262 17.48 27.84 6.35
CA LYS A 262 18.43 27.87 5.23
C LYS A 262 18.27 26.65 4.32
N ILE A 263 18.09 25.46 4.91
CA ILE A 263 17.79 24.21 4.18
C ILE A 263 16.52 24.37 3.36
N ARG A 264 15.44 24.83 3.99
CA ARG A 264 14.16 25.08 3.30
C ARG A 264 14.33 26.04 2.12
N GLN A 265 15.01 27.17 2.31
CA GLN A 265 15.25 28.13 1.22
C GLN A 265 16.12 27.54 0.10
N LYS A 266 17.11 26.72 0.43
CA LYS A 266 17.96 26.01 -0.55
C LYS A 266 17.13 25.05 -1.40
N LEU A 267 16.26 24.24 -0.77
CA LEU A 267 15.40 23.28 -1.48
C LEU A 267 14.37 24.01 -2.36
N LEU A 268 13.72 25.06 -1.86
CA LEU A 268 12.76 25.87 -2.63
C LEU A 268 13.37 26.58 -3.84
N LYS A 269 14.68 26.92 -3.81
CA LYS A 269 15.38 27.49 -4.97
C LYS A 269 15.72 26.44 -6.02
N ARG A 270 15.89 25.18 -5.60
CA ARG A 270 16.37 24.08 -6.44
C ARG A 270 15.23 23.31 -7.10
N TYR A 271 14.14 23.11 -6.37
CA TYR A 271 12.97 22.37 -6.83
C TYR A 271 11.87 23.37 -7.16
N LYS A 272 11.33 23.28 -8.39
CA LYS A 272 10.26 24.17 -8.87
C LYS A 272 8.98 23.96 -8.08
N ASP A 273 8.71 22.72 -7.70
CA ASP A 273 7.51 22.38 -6.97
C ASP A 273 7.64 22.71 -5.49
N THR A 274 6.92 23.75 -5.06
CA THR A 274 7.00 24.17 -3.66
C THR A 274 6.23 23.21 -2.75
N SER A 275 5.06 22.72 -3.18
CA SER A 275 4.22 21.79 -2.43
C SER A 275 5.00 20.56 -1.98
N LEU A 276 5.71 19.92 -2.92
CA LEU A 276 6.54 18.74 -2.67
C LEU A 276 7.69 19.04 -1.71
N VAL A 277 8.33 20.21 -1.82
CA VAL A 277 9.39 20.60 -0.86
C VAL A 277 8.84 20.69 0.56
N TYR A 278 7.65 21.28 0.73
CA TYR A 278 7.00 21.34 2.04
C TYR A 278 6.59 19.95 2.53
N GLU A 279 5.97 19.12 1.69
CA GLU A 279 5.64 17.74 2.03
C GLU A 279 6.86 16.97 2.55
N VAL A 280 7.95 16.93 1.78
CA VAL A 280 9.17 16.20 2.18
C VAL A 280 9.77 16.73 3.48
N LEU A 281 9.85 18.07 3.63
CA LEU A 281 10.41 18.70 4.84
C LEU A 281 9.62 18.42 6.11
N TYR A 282 8.30 18.24 5.99
CA TYR A 282 7.42 17.95 7.12
C TYR A 282 7.24 16.44 7.36
N PHE A 283 7.26 15.61 6.32
CA PHE A 283 7.07 14.17 6.45
C PHE A 283 8.30 13.45 7.01
N ILE A 284 9.51 13.85 6.63
CA ILE A 284 10.74 13.16 7.08
C ILE A 284 10.85 13.12 8.62
N PRO A 285 10.74 14.25 9.37
CA PRO A 285 10.81 14.21 10.83
C PRO A 285 9.77 13.30 11.48
N GLU A 286 8.57 13.27 10.91
CA GLU A 286 7.44 12.47 11.41
C GLU A 286 7.64 10.98 11.14
N LEU A 287 8.20 10.63 9.98
CA LEU A 287 8.56 9.25 9.64
C LEU A 287 9.73 8.72 10.49
N TYR A 288 10.72 9.57 10.79
CA TYR A 288 11.78 9.25 11.77
C TYR A 288 11.17 9.00 13.15
N THR A 289 10.21 9.84 13.56
CA THR A 289 9.49 9.68 14.83
C THR A 289 8.74 8.35 14.88
N LYS A 290 8.04 7.99 13.80
CA LYS A 290 7.33 6.72 13.65
C LYS A 290 8.26 5.52 13.80
N ALA A 291 9.45 5.58 13.20
CA ALA A 291 10.43 4.51 13.29
C ALA A 291 11.07 4.40 14.69
N TYR A 292 11.30 5.53 15.36
CA TYR A 292 11.97 5.57 16.67
C TYR A 292 11.06 5.13 17.82
N TYR A 293 9.81 5.61 17.85
CA TYR A 293 8.85 5.31 18.92
C TYR A 293 8.06 4.03 18.67
N MET A 294 8.74 2.88 18.75
CA MET A 294 8.09 1.57 18.64
C MET A 294 6.96 1.40 19.67
N GLY A 295 5.79 0.91 19.24
CA GLY A 295 4.63 0.70 20.13
C GLY A 295 3.68 1.89 20.26
N VAL A 296 4.02 3.05 19.67
CA VAL A 296 3.07 4.14 19.45
C VAL A 296 2.30 3.89 18.16
N GLU A 297 0.98 4.07 18.18
CA GLU A 297 0.16 3.98 16.97
C GLU A 297 0.12 5.34 16.25
N PHE A 298 0.53 5.33 14.97
CA PHE A 298 0.43 6.48 14.10
C PHE A 298 -0.76 6.32 13.16
N GLY A 299 -1.66 7.29 13.18
CA GLY A 299 -2.81 7.36 12.29
C GLY A 299 -2.42 7.67 10.84
N GLU A 300 -3.39 7.46 9.95
CA GLU A 300 -3.23 7.58 8.49
C GLU A 300 -3.56 8.97 7.96
N LYS A 301 -3.96 9.89 8.83
CA LYS A 301 -4.43 11.22 8.45
C LYS A 301 -3.28 12.20 8.25
N LEU A 302 -3.55 13.19 7.42
CA LEU A 302 -2.74 14.36 7.19
C LEU A 302 -3.58 15.61 7.43
N PHE A 303 -3.00 16.60 8.09
CA PHE A 303 -3.65 17.86 8.40
C PHE A 303 -2.93 18.99 7.67
N LEU A 304 -3.47 19.38 6.52
CA LEU A 304 -2.95 20.48 5.70
C LEU A 304 -3.35 21.82 6.32
N ILE A 305 -2.36 22.59 6.74
CA ILE A 305 -2.52 23.91 7.34
C ILE A 305 -2.10 24.95 6.31
N GLN A 306 -3.05 25.78 5.89
CA GLN A 306 -2.80 26.92 5.02
C GLN A 306 -3.25 28.20 5.71
N LYS A 307 -2.50 29.28 5.50
CA LYS A 307 -2.85 30.60 6.04
C LYS A 307 -4.23 31.01 5.51
N ASP A 308 -5.08 31.53 6.38
CA ASP A 308 -6.42 32.05 6.05
C ASP A 308 -7.44 30.99 5.54
N HIS A 309 -7.11 29.69 5.62
CA HIS A 309 -8.01 28.58 5.32
C HIS A 309 -8.25 27.71 6.55
N LYS A 310 -9.39 27.01 6.60
CA LYS A 310 -9.60 25.94 7.59
C LYS A 310 -8.64 24.79 7.31
N THR A 311 -8.09 24.19 8.37
CA THR A 311 -7.28 22.97 8.25
C THR A 311 -8.06 21.91 7.48
N ARG A 312 -7.43 21.37 6.44
CA ARG A 312 -8.00 20.30 5.63
C ARG A 312 -7.49 18.97 6.14
N GLU A 313 -8.40 18.03 6.37
CA GLU A 313 -8.08 16.64 6.68
C GLU A 313 -7.98 15.85 5.38
N LEU A 314 -6.92 15.08 5.25
CA LEU A 314 -6.60 14.22 4.11
C LEU A 314 -6.09 12.88 4.64
N TYR A 315 -5.97 11.88 3.78
CA TYR A 315 -5.29 10.62 4.07
C TYR A 315 -3.94 10.54 3.35
N GLN A 316 -2.99 9.85 3.97
CA GLN A 316 -1.66 9.59 3.40
C GLN A 316 -1.73 8.99 1.99
N SER A 317 -2.72 8.14 1.73
CA SER A 317 -2.95 7.49 0.44
C SER A 317 -3.42 8.43 -0.68
N GLN A 318 -3.89 9.63 -0.33
CA GLN A 318 -4.31 10.64 -1.29
C GLN A 318 -3.14 11.43 -1.88
N LEU A 319 -1.97 11.37 -1.24
CA LEU A 319 -0.76 12.05 -1.71
C LEU A 319 0.14 11.10 -2.48
N GLN A 320 0.46 11.46 -3.72
CA GLN A 320 1.42 10.74 -4.55
C GLN A 320 2.80 10.63 -3.86
N SER A 321 3.25 11.70 -3.20
CA SER A 321 4.59 11.78 -2.61
C SER A 321 4.77 10.91 -1.38
N PHE A 322 3.74 10.78 -0.54
CA PHE A 322 3.84 10.15 0.78
C PHE A 322 4.42 8.73 0.74
N PRO A 323 3.88 7.76 -0.04
CA PRO A 323 4.42 6.40 -0.07
C PRO A 323 5.86 6.33 -0.60
N ILE A 324 6.29 7.29 -1.42
CA ILE A 324 7.66 7.34 -1.94
C ILE A 324 8.61 7.88 -0.87
N VAL A 325 8.20 8.95 -0.16
CA VAL A 325 8.96 9.51 0.96
C VAL A 325 9.11 8.49 2.08
N GLU A 326 8.02 7.81 2.46
CA GLU A 326 8.02 6.76 3.49
C GLU A 326 9.01 5.65 3.16
N ARG A 327 8.95 5.07 1.95
CA ARG A 327 9.91 4.03 1.53
C ARG A 327 11.36 4.52 1.50
N CYS A 328 11.59 5.77 1.09
CA CYS A 328 12.95 6.32 1.07
C CYS A 328 13.51 6.46 2.48
N VAL A 329 12.70 6.92 3.43
CA VAL A 329 13.06 7.02 4.85
C VAL A 329 13.28 5.62 5.43
N GLU A 330 12.35 4.68 5.25
CA GLU A 330 12.49 3.31 5.77
C GLU A 330 13.77 2.64 5.26
N HIS A 331 14.05 2.74 3.96
CA HIS A 331 15.27 2.20 3.36
C HIS A 331 16.54 2.89 3.86
N HIS A 332 16.49 4.19 4.12
CA HIS A 332 17.61 4.92 4.73
C HIS A 332 17.89 4.42 6.15
N LEU A 333 16.84 4.28 6.96
CA LEU A 333 16.92 3.82 8.35
C LEU A 333 17.36 2.35 8.46
N GLN A 334 17.07 1.51 7.47
CA GLN A 334 17.47 0.09 7.45
C GLN A 334 18.93 -0.14 7.03
N LYS A 335 19.52 0.76 6.25
CA LYS A 335 20.82 0.52 5.58
C LYS A 335 22.04 0.87 6.41
N GLU A 336 21.88 1.72 7.38
CA GLU A 336 22.98 2.24 8.17
C GLU A 336 22.71 1.95 9.65
N ILE A 337 23.76 1.60 10.40
CA ILE A 337 23.72 1.78 11.85
C ILE A 337 23.73 3.30 12.04
N LEU A 338 22.54 3.90 11.99
CA LEU A 338 22.40 5.34 12.12
C LEU A 338 22.81 5.74 13.54
N ASP A 339 23.58 6.81 13.61
CA ASP A 339 23.89 7.47 14.86
C ASP A 339 22.59 7.98 15.49
N ASP A 340 22.29 7.52 16.71
CA ASP A 340 21.15 7.93 17.50
C ASP A 340 21.07 9.47 17.63
N GLN A 341 22.20 10.16 17.61
CA GLN A 341 22.23 11.62 17.60
C GLN A 341 21.63 12.21 16.32
N LYS A 342 21.93 11.63 15.14
CA LYS A 342 21.36 12.09 13.87
C LYS A 342 19.86 11.88 13.81
N ILE A 343 19.38 10.72 14.29
CA ILE A 343 17.95 10.43 14.37
C ILE A 343 17.25 11.49 15.24
N LYS A 344 17.81 11.77 16.43
CA LYS A 344 17.28 12.77 17.35
C LYS A 344 17.26 14.17 16.75
N LYS A 345 18.33 14.60 16.07
CA LYS A 345 18.37 15.91 15.37
C LYS A 345 17.23 16.07 14.37
N VAL A 346 16.99 15.05 13.53
CA VAL A 346 15.88 15.07 12.58
C VAL A 346 14.53 15.14 13.31
N MET A 347 14.36 14.37 14.39
CA MET A 347 13.14 14.34 15.19
C MET A 347 12.87 15.63 15.97
N GLU A 348 13.87 16.48 16.25
CA GLU A 348 13.64 17.79 16.88
C GLU A 348 12.68 18.67 16.07
N PHE A 349 12.56 18.42 14.77
CA PHE A 349 11.63 19.12 13.87
C PHE A 349 10.23 18.49 13.81
N SER A 350 10.05 17.30 14.37
CA SER A 350 8.76 16.63 14.46
C SER A 350 7.85 17.29 15.51
N VAL A 351 6.57 17.39 15.19
CA VAL A 351 5.52 17.80 16.14
C VAL A 351 5.09 16.61 16.97
N ASN A 352 4.98 15.42 16.36
CA ASN A 352 4.56 14.23 17.07
C ASN A 352 5.60 13.76 18.08
N ALA A 353 6.91 13.91 17.79
CA ALA A 353 7.97 13.59 18.75
C ALA A 353 7.82 14.44 20.03
N LYS A 354 7.53 15.74 19.88
CA LYS A 354 7.30 16.65 21.01
C LYS A 354 6.05 16.28 21.80
N ALA A 355 4.98 15.88 21.10
CA ALA A 355 3.74 15.46 21.74
C ALA A 355 3.93 14.16 22.54
N ILE A 356 4.59 13.17 21.95
CA ILE A 356 4.93 11.90 22.60
C ILE A 356 5.85 12.15 23.80
N GLN A 357 6.93 12.91 23.64
CA GLN A 357 7.83 13.23 24.74
C GLN A 357 7.10 13.89 25.91
N LYS A 358 6.22 14.86 25.63
CA LYS A 358 5.40 15.51 26.66
C LYS A 358 4.45 14.51 27.37
N ALA A 359 3.87 13.57 26.64
CA ALA A 359 3.02 12.53 27.25
C ALA A 359 3.84 11.63 28.20
N LEU A 360 5.02 11.20 27.76
CA LEU A 360 5.94 10.39 28.57
C LEU A 360 6.42 11.14 29.82
N GLU A 361 6.75 12.43 29.69
CA GLU A 361 7.11 13.30 30.82
C GLU A 361 5.98 13.45 31.85
N ASN A 362 4.72 13.31 31.42
CA ASN A 362 3.55 13.32 32.30
C ASN A 362 3.23 11.94 32.91
N GLY A 363 4.04 10.91 32.63
CA GLY A 363 3.88 9.57 33.21
C GLY A 363 3.06 8.61 32.36
N GLU A 364 2.69 8.97 31.13
CA GLU A 364 2.04 8.03 30.20
C GLU A 364 3.02 6.93 29.76
N VAL A 365 2.47 5.76 29.44
CA VAL A 365 3.26 4.63 28.92
C VAL A 365 3.29 4.70 27.40
N GLN A 366 4.48 4.57 26.81
CA GLN A 366 4.66 4.63 25.35
C GLN A 366 3.75 3.64 24.60
N GLN A 367 3.64 2.41 25.13
CA GLN A 367 2.81 1.37 24.54
C GLN A 367 1.34 1.78 24.57
N GLY A 368 0.73 1.90 23.39
CA GLY A 368 -0.68 2.26 23.26
C GLY A 368 -0.95 3.77 23.19
N LEU A 369 0.10 4.62 23.21
CA LEU A 369 -0.07 6.01 22.79
C LEU A 369 -0.53 6.05 21.33
N GLN A 370 -1.39 7.00 21.02
CA GLN A 370 -1.92 7.20 19.67
C GLN A 370 -1.67 8.62 19.21
N VAL A 371 -1.25 8.74 17.96
CA VAL A 371 -1.08 10.02 17.28
C VAL A 371 -2.00 10.03 16.07
N SER A 372 -2.84 11.06 15.95
CA SER A 372 -3.90 11.08 14.94
C SER A 372 -3.41 11.15 13.49
N GLY A 373 -2.23 11.72 13.25
CA GLY A 373 -1.70 11.91 11.90
C GLY A 373 -0.55 12.92 11.84
N ILE A 374 -0.28 13.44 10.65
CA ILE A 374 0.81 14.39 10.41
C ILE A 374 0.26 15.76 10.02
N GLY A 375 0.61 16.78 10.81
CA GLY A 375 0.33 18.17 10.45
C GLY A 375 1.43 18.76 9.59
N TYR A 376 1.08 19.38 8.47
CA TYR A 376 2.05 20.03 7.60
C TYR A 376 1.52 21.35 7.04
N VAL A 377 2.43 22.26 6.71
CA VAL A 377 2.09 23.60 6.23
C VAL A 377 2.23 23.65 4.71
N GLY A 378 1.15 24.02 4.03
CA GLY A 378 1.17 24.36 2.61
C GLY A 378 1.11 25.86 2.39
N LYS A 379 1.62 26.32 1.25
CA LYS A 379 1.39 27.69 0.78
C LYS A 379 -0.04 27.84 0.22
N SER A 380 -0.44 29.07 -0.10
CA SER A 380 -1.75 29.34 -0.72
C SER A 380 -1.90 28.69 -2.10
N ASP A 381 -0.79 28.48 -2.81
CA ASP A 381 -0.68 27.79 -4.10
C ASP A 381 -0.35 26.29 -3.96
N TYR A 382 -0.65 25.69 -2.80
CA TYR A 382 -0.42 24.26 -2.59
C TYR A 382 -1.24 23.40 -3.56
N ILE A 383 -0.57 22.47 -4.22
CA ILE A 383 -1.14 21.53 -5.18
C ILE A 383 -1.15 20.15 -4.53
N LEU A 384 -2.35 19.58 -4.39
CA LEU A 384 -2.52 18.20 -3.96
C LEU A 384 -2.39 17.30 -5.19
N ARG A 385 -1.46 16.35 -5.14
CA ARG A 385 -1.21 15.38 -6.22
C ARG A 385 -1.46 13.97 -5.77
#